data_AF-A0A1T4S0M6-F1
#
_entry.id   AF-A0A1T4S0M6-F1
#
_cell.length_a   1.000
_cell.length_b   1.000
_cell.length_c   1.000
_cell.angle_alpha   90.00
_cell.angle_beta   90.00
_cell.angle_gamma   90.00
#
_symmetry.space_group_name_H-M   'P 1'
#
loop_
_entity.id
_entity.type
_entity.pdbx_description
1 polymer ?
#
loop_
_entity_poly.entity_id
_entity_poly.type
_entity_poly.pdbx_seq_one_letter_code
_entity_poly.pdbx_strand_id
1 'polypeptide(L)'
;MKILNLCTLAGFPPFFFEEMEKHTELLLNTESSDELIENPVFQELIERLTEFSKDCNIVGYHYTRANKEDILKEGLKSRSGQEIRETFLSRYSGLFTVEELETIKKLWDAYFDKIQKSSRDNYIFFNLTTEALSNSGAEPLLKYYGGEQVYMPLQREFTIAQKLRGIGTPLLISPPLKSRPARITIGKN
;
A
#
# COMPACT_ATOMS: atom_id res chain seq x y z
N MET A 1 -23.43 -4.28 -6.49
CA MET A 1 -22.31 -4.47 -5.55
C MET A 1 -22.00 -3.11 -4.95
N LYS A 2 -22.04 -2.96 -3.62
CA LYS A 2 -21.76 -1.68 -2.95
C LYS A 2 -20.25 -1.47 -2.84
N ILE A 3 -19.80 -0.22 -2.99
CA ILE A 3 -18.39 0.16 -2.85
C ILE A 3 -18.30 1.17 -1.71
N LEU A 4 -17.43 0.91 -0.76
CA LEU A 4 -17.09 1.77 0.37
C LEU A 4 -15.76 2.46 0.08
N ASN A 5 -15.72 3.77 0.29
CA ASN A 5 -14.50 4.54 0.23
C ASN A 5 -14.23 5.15 1.60
N LEU A 6 -13.22 4.63 2.31
CA LEU A 6 -12.91 5.10 3.67
C LEU A 6 -12.29 6.50 3.71
N CYS A 7 -11.81 7.04 2.60
CA CYS A 7 -11.35 8.44 2.53
C CYS A 7 -12.50 9.44 2.47
N THR A 8 -13.54 9.11 1.73
CA THR A 8 -14.67 10.03 1.46
C THR A 8 -15.91 9.67 2.25
N LEU A 9 -15.88 8.52 2.93
CA LEU A 9 -17.01 7.90 3.61
C LEU A 9 -18.19 7.59 2.65
N ALA A 10 -17.94 7.62 1.34
CA ALA A 10 -18.94 7.30 0.33
C ALA A 10 -19.31 5.81 0.40
N GLY A 11 -20.60 5.54 0.25
CA GLY A 11 -21.17 4.18 0.29
C GLY A 11 -21.67 3.74 1.67
N PHE A 12 -21.37 4.50 2.73
CA PHE A 12 -21.92 4.25 4.06
C PHE A 12 -23.35 4.78 4.19
N PRO A 13 -24.28 3.99 4.76
CA PRO A 13 -25.61 4.45 5.14
C PRO A 13 -25.59 5.62 6.15
N PRO A 14 -26.51 6.61 6.02
CA PRO A 14 -26.61 7.74 6.94
C PRO A 14 -26.68 7.35 8.43
N PHE A 15 -27.39 6.27 8.75
CA PHE A 15 -27.58 5.84 10.13
C PHE A 15 -26.26 5.58 10.88
N PHE A 16 -25.18 5.15 10.20
CA PHE A 16 -23.90 4.94 10.88
C PHE A 16 -23.32 6.26 11.40
N PHE A 17 -23.50 7.35 10.64
CA PHE A 17 -23.08 8.68 11.07
C PHE A 17 -23.97 9.20 12.19
N GLU A 18 -25.29 9.03 12.05
CA GLU A 18 -26.25 9.42 13.09
C GLU A 18 -25.98 8.72 14.43
N GLU A 19 -25.61 7.43 14.43
CA GLU A 19 -25.22 6.72 15.65
C GLU A 19 -23.88 7.21 16.22
N MET A 20 -22.88 7.48 15.38
CA MET A 20 -21.59 8.03 15.84
C MET A 20 -21.75 9.43 16.44
N GLU A 21 -22.62 10.28 15.88
CA GLU A 21 -22.88 11.65 16.35
C GLU A 21 -23.47 11.68 17.76
N LYS A 22 -24.25 10.66 18.17
CA LYS A 22 -24.76 10.55 19.55
C LYS A 22 -23.64 10.40 20.59
N HIS A 23 -22.44 10.00 20.15
CA HIS A 23 -21.30 9.70 21.00
C HIS A 23 -20.07 10.56 20.67
N THR A 24 -20.26 11.74 20.04
CA THR A 24 -19.15 12.62 19.63
C THR A 24 -18.19 12.97 20.75
N GLU A 25 -18.67 13.29 21.96
CA GLU A 25 -17.79 13.58 23.10
C GLU A 25 -16.91 12.40 23.47
N LEU A 26 -17.44 11.17 23.42
CA LEU A 26 -16.66 9.97 23.69
C LEU A 26 -15.61 9.73 22.60
N LEU A 27 -15.99 9.88 21.33
CA LEU A 27 -15.06 9.74 20.19
C LEU A 27 -13.90 10.74 20.26
N LEU A 28 -14.17 12.00 20.61
CA LEU A 28 -13.16 13.06 20.69
C LEU A 28 -12.19 12.88 21.87
N ASN A 29 -12.64 12.21 22.94
CA ASN A 29 -11.84 11.99 24.15
C ASN A 29 -11.16 10.61 24.17
N THR A 30 -11.37 9.77 23.16
CA THR A 30 -10.72 8.46 23.08
C THR A 30 -9.38 8.61 22.36
N GLU A 31 -8.30 8.12 22.96
CA GLU A 31 -6.95 8.33 22.44
C GLU A 31 -6.54 7.28 21.38
N SER A 32 -7.22 6.13 21.37
CA SER A 32 -6.87 5.02 20.48
C SER A 32 -8.09 4.28 19.91
N SER A 33 -7.91 3.64 18.75
CA SER A 33 -8.95 2.79 18.17
C SER A 33 -9.24 1.55 19.01
N ASP A 34 -8.26 1.07 19.79
CA ASP A 34 -8.41 -0.12 20.63
C ASP A 34 -9.39 0.16 21.77
N GLU A 35 -9.31 1.34 22.39
CA GLU A 35 -10.27 1.79 23.39
C GLU A 35 -11.70 1.89 22.83
N LEU A 36 -11.86 2.37 21.58
CA LEU A 36 -13.16 2.41 20.92
C LEU A 36 -13.70 0.99 20.66
N ILE A 37 -12.83 0.07 20.26
CA ILE A 37 -13.19 -1.32 19.98
C ILE A 37 -13.61 -2.05 21.25
N GLU A 38 -13.01 -1.73 22.39
CA GLU A 38 -13.34 -2.37 23.67
C GLU A 38 -14.53 -1.73 24.37
N ASN A 39 -14.88 -0.48 24.01
CA ASN A 39 -15.97 0.25 24.65
C ASN A 39 -17.36 -0.37 24.34
N PRO A 40 -18.13 -0.79 25.36
CA PRO A 40 -19.45 -1.39 25.17
C PRO A 40 -20.44 -0.53 24.38
N VAL A 41 -20.29 0.79 24.42
CA VAL A 41 -21.13 1.74 23.67
C VAL A 41 -21.01 1.54 22.16
N PHE A 42 -19.81 1.20 21.67
CA PHE A 42 -19.56 1.05 20.24
C PHE A 42 -19.65 -0.39 19.73
N GLN A 43 -19.76 -1.40 20.61
CA GLN A 43 -19.80 -2.81 20.21
C GLN A 43 -20.89 -3.09 19.18
N GLU A 44 -22.13 -2.67 19.45
CA GLU A 44 -23.24 -2.88 18.52
C GLU A 44 -23.01 -2.18 17.17
N LEU A 45 -22.46 -0.96 17.20
CA LEU A 45 -22.15 -0.20 15.99
C LEU A 45 -21.05 -0.89 15.17
N ILE A 46 -20.01 -1.40 15.83
CA ILE A 46 -18.90 -2.13 15.21
C ILE A 46 -19.39 -3.45 14.60
N GLU A 47 -20.23 -4.20 15.31
CA GLU A 47 -20.83 -5.43 14.79
C GLU A 47 -21.67 -5.16 13.54
N ARG A 48 -22.49 -4.11 13.56
CA ARG A 48 -23.31 -3.70 12.40
C ARG A 48 -22.45 -3.21 11.24
N LEU A 49 -21.41 -2.43 11.49
CA LEU A 49 -20.43 -2.01 10.48
C LEU A 49 -19.73 -3.22 9.86
N THR A 50 -19.31 -4.16 10.69
CA THR A 50 -18.66 -5.39 10.28
C THR A 50 -19.59 -6.21 9.38
N GLU A 51 -20.83 -6.45 9.80
CA GLU A 51 -21.81 -7.19 9.01
C GLU A 51 -22.11 -6.50 7.69
N PHE A 52 -22.36 -5.19 7.72
CA PHE A 52 -22.59 -4.38 6.51
C PHE A 52 -21.40 -4.44 5.54
N SER A 53 -20.17 -4.47 6.06
CA SER A 53 -18.97 -4.48 5.23
C SER A 53 -18.75 -5.80 4.51
N LYS A 54 -19.29 -6.94 4.98
CA LYS A 54 -19.04 -8.28 4.39
C LYS A 54 -19.42 -8.41 2.92
N ASP A 55 -20.46 -7.68 2.50
CA ASP A 55 -20.98 -7.71 1.13
C ASP A 55 -20.54 -6.48 0.30
N CYS A 56 -19.62 -5.70 0.83
CA CYS A 56 -19.12 -4.49 0.18
C CYS A 56 -17.74 -4.72 -0.44
N ASN A 57 -17.45 -3.98 -1.50
CA ASN A 57 -16.06 -3.77 -1.88
C ASN A 57 -15.52 -2.54 -1.18
N ILE A 58 -14.25 -2.53 -0.79
CA ILE A 58 -13.58 -1.39 -0.19
C ILE A 58 -12.57 -0.84 -1.19
N VAL A 59 -12.56 0.46 -1.43
CA VAL A 59 -11.53 1.10 -2.27
C VAL A 59 -10.18 0.94 -1.59
N GLY A 60 -9.24 0.28 -2.25
CA GLY A 60 -7.83 0.25 -1.86
C GLY A 60 -7.02 1.25 -2.66
N TYR A 61 -5.92 1.73 -2.13
CA TYR A 61 -5.00 2.68 -2.75
C TYR A 61 -3.60 2.08 -2.80
N HIS A 62 -3.12 1.84 -4.02
CA HIS A 62 -1.75 1.38 -4.27
C HIS A 62 -0.92 2.52 -4.83
N TYR A 63 0.19 2.84 -4.14
CA TYR A 63 1.15 3.85 -4.54
C TYR A 63 2.34 3.19 -5.20
N THR A 64 2.69 3.64 -6.41
CA THR A 64 3.84 3.09 -7.12
C THR A 64 4.37 4.06 -8.15
N ARG A 65 5.66 3.95 -8.45
CA ARG A 65 6.26 4.54 -9.64
C ARG A 65 6.48 3.45 -10.67
N ALA A 66 5.70 3.48 -11.74
CA ALA A 66 5.71 2.46 -12.78
C ALA A 66 5.42 3.06 -14.16
N ASN A 67 5.61 2.25 -15.20
CA ASN A 67 5.13 2.57 -16.54
C ASN A 67 3.60 2.40 -16.56
N LYS A 68 2.88 3.44 -16.98
CA LYS A 68 1.41 3.47 -16.94
C LYS A 68 0.80 2.48 -17.92
N GLU A 69 1.39 2.35 -19.10
CA GLU A 69 0.93 1.48 -20.17
C GLU A 69 0.98 0.01 -19.76
N ASP A 70 2.02 -0.40 -19.02
CA ASP A 70 2.12 -1.75 -18.45
C ASP A 70 0.96 -2.05 -17.49
N ILE A 71 0.65 -1.11 -16.58
CA ILE A 71 -0.45 -1.27 -15.62
C ILE A 71 -1.80 -1.33 -16.32
N LEU A 72 -2.02 -0.49 -17.34
CA LEU A 72 -3.26 -0.48 -18.10
C LEU A 72 -3.46 -1.78 -18.90
N LYS A 73 -2.38 -2.33 -19.46
CA LYS A 73 -2.43 -3.54 -20.28
C LYS A 73 -2.51 -4.82 -19.45
N GLU A 74 -1.76 -4.89 -18.37
CA GLU A 74 -1.53 -6.15 -17.64
C GLU A 74 -2.09 -6.15 -16.22
N GLY A 75 -2.56 -5.00 -15.74
CA GLY A 75 -3.00 -4.81 -14.36
C GLY A 75 -1.84 -4.82 -13.35
N LEU A 76 -2.20 -4.80 -12.07
CA LEU A 76 -1.25 -5.03 -10.99
C LEU A 76 -0.92 -6.53 -10.90
N LYS A 77 0.35 -6.88 -11.06
CA LYS A 77 0.82 -8.28 -11.01
C LYS A 77 1.33 -8.66 -9.63
N SER A 78 0.81 -9.76 -9.10
CA SER A 78 1.42 -10.47 -7.98
C SER A 78 2.68 -11.17 -8.47
N ARG A 79 3.83 -10.87 -7.85
CA ARG A 79 5.15 -11.36 -8.22
C ARG A 79 6.01 -11.50 -6.97
N SER A 80 7.01 -12.36 -7.04
CA SER A 80 8.13 -12.39 -6.10
C SER A 80 9.05 -11.17 -6.30
N GLY A 81 9.81 -10.83 -5.26
CA GLY A 81 10.87 -9.84 -5.34
C GLY A 81 11.93 -10.21 -6.38
N GLN A 82 12.21 -11.51 -6.57
CA GLN A 82 13.14 -11.97 -7.59
C GLN A 82 12.65 -11.62 -9.00
N GLU A 83 11.40 -11.95 -9.34
CA GLU A 83 10.81 -11.62 -10.64
C GLU A 83 10.79 -10.11 -10.90
N ILE A 84 10.54 -9.31 -9.85
CA ILE A 84 10.58 -7.84 -9.94
C ILE A 84 11.99 -7.36 -10.29
N ARG A 85 13.02 -7.87 -9.61
CA ARG A 85 14.43 -7.51 -9.84
C ARG A 85 14.95 -7.98 -11.20
N GLU A 86 14.57 -9.19 -11.64
CA GLU A 86 14.89 -9.70 -12.97
C GLU A 86 14.22 -8.85 -14.07
N THR A 87 12.94 -8.50 -13.88
CA THR A 87 12.25 -7.57 -14.79
C THR A 87 12.98 -6.23 -14.85
N PHE A 88 13.40 -5.69 -13.71
CA PHE A 88 14.17 -4.45 -13.66
C PHE A 88 15.47 -4.56 -14.46
N LEU A 89 16.26 -5.61 -14.23
CA LEU A 89 17.53 -5.80 -14.94
C LEU A 89 17.32 -5.94 -16.44
N SER A 90 16.31 -6.72 -16.86
CA SER A 90 16.02 -6.92 -18.29
C SER A 90 15.62 -5.63 -19.01
N ARG A 91 14.92 -4.72 -18.33
CA ARG A 91 14.36 -3.52 -18.95
C ARG A 91 15.23 -2.27 -18.80
N TYR A 92 15.95 -2.16 -17.69
CA TYR A 92 16.57 -0.90 -17.29
C TYR A 92 18.07 -1.01 -17.04
N SER A 93 18.70 -2.19 -17.16
CA SER A 93 20.15 -2.34 -16.95
C SER A 93 20.97 -1.39 -17.83
N GLY A 94 20.53 -1.10 -19.05
CA GLY A 94 21.21 -0.15 -19.96
C GLY A 94 21.28 1.31 -19.46
N LEU A 95 20.57 1.67 -18.39
CA LEU A 95 20.66 2.99 -17.75
C LEU A 95 21.82 3.09 -16.74
N PHE A 96 22.45 1.97 -16.42
CA PHE A 96 23.45 1.86 -15.35
C PHE A 96 24.80 1.43 -15.92
N THR A 97 25.89 1.87 -15.28
CA THR A 97 27.23 1.36 -15.59
C THR A 97 27.40 -0.06 -15.06
N VAL A 98 28.46 -0.73 -15.48
CA VAL A 98 28.77 -2.09 -15.00
C VAL A 98 28.98 -2.08 -13.49
N GLU A 99 29.71 -1.10 -12.96
CA GLU A 99 30.01 -0.96 -11.54
C GLU A 99 28.75 -0.68 -10.71
N GLU A 100 27.83 0.15 -11.24
CA GLU A 100 26.53 0.38 -10.60
C GLU A 100 25.69 -0.89 -10.58
N LEU A 101 25.68 -1.69 -11.66
CA LEU A 101 24.93 -2.94 -11.70
C LEU A 101 25.49 -3.99 -10.72
N GLU A 102 26.81 -4.08 -10.59
CA GLU A 102 27.47 -4.91 -9.57
C GLU A 102 27.08 -4.48 -8.16
N THR A 103 27.08 -3.16 -7.92
CA THR A 103 26.66 -2.57 -6.64
C THR A 103 25.20 -2.90 -6.33
N ILE A 104 24.30 -2.73 -7.31
CA ILE A 104 22.87 -3.03 -7.16
C ILE A 104 22.65 -4.49 -6.75
N LYS A 105 23.27 -5.43 -7.48
CA LYS A 105 23.13 -6.86 -7.22
C LYS A 105 23.64 -7.22 -5.83
N LYS A 106 24.83 -6.72 -5.47
CA LYS A 106 25.43 -6.93 -4.14
C LYS A 106 24.51 -6.43 -3.02
N LEU A 107 23.93 -5.24 -3.16
CA LEU A 107 23.05 -4.67 -2.14
C LEU A 107 21.72 -5.43 -2.03
N TRP A 108 21.17 -5.91 -3.14
CA TRP A 108 19.99 -6.78 -3.09
C TRP A 108 20.27 -8.10 -2.38
N ASP A 109 21.40 -8.74 -2.68
CA ASP A 109 21.77 -10.00 -2.05
C ASP A 109 22.02 -9.84 -0.54
N ALA A 110 22.59 -8.71 -0.13
CA ALA A 110 22.82 -8.38 1.28
C ALA A 110 21.54 -8.00 2.03
N TYR A 111 20.60 -7.33 1.37
CA TYR A 111 19.39 -6.82 2.02
C TYR A 111 18.34 -7.91 2.23
N PHE A 112 18.02 -8.68 1.19
CA PHE A 112 16.90 -9.61 1.23
C PHE A 112 17.29 -10.98 1.81
N ASP A 113 17.14 -11.13 3.13
CA ASP A 113 17.18 -12.42 3.79
C ASP A 113 15.93 -13.29 3.52
N LYS A 114 15.93 -14.55 3.97
CA LYS A 114 14.81 -15.49 3.76
C LYS A 114 13.48 -15.01 4.38
N ILE A 115 13.52 -14.22 5.46
CA ILE A 115 12.33 -13.78 6.21
C ILE A 115 11.71 -12.54 5.53
N GLN A 116 12.55 -11.63 5.04
CA GLN A 116 12.10 -10.46 4.28
C GLN A 116 11.52 -10.85 2.92
N LYS A 117 12.03 -11.92 2.29
CA LYS A 117 11.49 -12.47 1.04
C LYS A 117 10.08 -13.04 1.23
N SER A 118 9.87 -13.89 2.24
CA SER A 118 8.60 -14.61 2.40
C SER A 118 7.41 -13.73 2.81
N SER A 119 7.65 -12.60 3.48
CA SER A 119 6.59 -11.69 3.93
C SER A 119 6.05 -10.76 2.83
N ARG A 120 6.72 -10.69 1.68
CA ARG A 120 6.44 -9.69 0.63
C ARG A 120 6.20 -10.30 -0.75
N ASP A 121 6.74 -11.49 -1.00
CA ASP A 121 6.56 -12.18 -2.27
C ASP A 121 5.09 -12.52 -2.51
N ASN A 122 4.63 -12.25 -3.74
CA ASN A 122 3.28 -12.56 -4.22
C ASN A 122 2.14 -11.79 -3.53
N TYR A 123 2.47 -10.71 -2.82
CA TYR A 123 1.48 -9.78 -2.27
C TYR A 123 1.45 -8.46 -3.03
N ILE A 124 0.26 -7.86 -3.08
CA ILE A 124 0.05 -6.49 -3.54
C ILE A 124 -0.55 -5.73 -2.38
N PHE A 125 0.15 -4.69 -1.94
CA PHE A 125 -0.24 -3.91 -0.77
C PHE A 125 -1.13 -2.74 -1.20
N PHE A 126 -2.22 -2.56 -0.46
CA PHE A 126 -3.15 -1.45 -0.61
C PHE A 126 -3.34 -0.79 0.74
N ASN A 127 -3.33 0.54 0.75
CA ASN A 127 -3.83 1.32 1.87
C ASN A 127 -5.34 1.47 1.72
N LEU A 128 -6.08 1.53 2.82
CA LEU A 128 -7.52 1.78 2.73
C LEU A 128 -7.87 3.27 2.79
N THR A 129 -6.91 4.10 3.18
CA THR A 129 -7.01 5.56 3.17
C THR A 129 -5.85 6.20 2.40
N THR A 130 -5.97 7.49 2.10
CA THR A 130 -4.95 8.29 1.42
C THR A 130 -4.00 9.00 2.38
N GLU A 131 -4.07 8.71 3.68
CA GLU A 131 -3.26 9.37 4.71
C GLU A 131 -1.75 9.19 4.51
N ALA A 132 -1.35 8.07 3.90
CA ALA A 132 0.04 7.81 3.51
C ALA A 132 0.62 8.90 2.56
N LEU A 133 -0.23 9.65 1.85
CA LEU A 133 0.20 10.77 1.02
C LEU A 133 0.56 12.01 1.85
N SER A 134 -0.12 12.24 2.97
CA SER A 134 0.10 13.42 3.83
C SER A 134 1.16 13.22 4.90
N ASN A 135 1.39 11.99 5.35
CA ASN A 135 2.39 11.66 6.38
C ASN A 135 3.76 11.21 5.80
N SER A 136 3.98 11.42 4.50
CA SER A 136 5.18 11.02 3.75
C SER A 136 5.43 9.51 3.64
N GLY A 137 4.56 8.64 4.17
CA GLY A 137 4.71 7.19 4.09
C GLY A 137 4.72 6.65 2.64
N ALA A 138 4.01 7.32 1.72
CA ALA A 138 3.97 6.95 0.31
C ALA A 138 5.06 7.64 -0.55
N GLU A 139 5.79 8.64 -0.02
CA GLU A 139 6.73 9.43 -0.82
C GLU A 139 7.78 8.56 -1.53
N PRO A 140 8.46 7.61 -0.85
CA PRO A 140 9.47 6.79 -1.51
C PRO A 140 8.90 5.95 -2.67
N LEU A 141 7.67 5.45 -2.52
CA LEU A 141 7.00 4.60 -3.51
C LEU A 141 6.60 5.37 -4.77
N LEU A 142 6.31 6.66 -4.64
CA LEU A 142 5.97 7.54 -5.78
C LEU A 142 7.22 8.16 -6.42
N LYS A 143 8.28 8.35 -5.63
CA LYS A 143 9.51 9.03 -6.05
C LYS A 143 10.48 8.12 -6.80
N TYR A 144 10.61 6.86 -6.37
CA TYR A 144 11.60 5.93 -6.92
C TYR A 144 10.95 4.68 -7.49
N TYR A 145 11.46 4.22 -8.64
CA TYR A 145 10.96 3.02 -9.27
C TYR A 145 11.17 1.77 -8.43
N GLY A 146 10.18 0.87 -8.48
CA GLY A 146 10.27 -0.49 -7.94
C GLY A 146 10.19 -0.58 -6.42
N GLY A 147 9.86 0.54 -5.74
CA GLY A 147 9.49 0.58 -4.32
C GLY A 147 10.46 -0.19 -3.43
N GLU A 148 9.92 -0.98 -2.51
CA GLU A 148 10.76 -1.71 -1.56
C GLU A 148 11.60 -2.84 -2.19
N GLN A 149 11.16 -3.41 -3.30
CA GLN A 149 11.83 -4.57 -3.92
C GLN A 149 13.04 -4.20 -4.78
N VAL A 150 13.14 -2.92 -5.19
CA VAL A 150 14.25 -2.39 -6.00
C VAL A 150 14.96 -1.27 -5.25
N TYR A 151 14.25 -0.21 -4.87
CA TYR A 151 14.84 1.03 -4.38
C TYR A 151 15.32 0.96 -2.92
N MET A 152 14.56 0.34 -2.01
CA MET A 152 14.86 0.39 -0.57
C MET A 152 16.28 -0.09 -0.19
N PRO A 153 16.84 -1.16 -0.78
CA PRO A 153 18.24 -1.56 -0.56
C PRO A 153 19.26 -0.54 -1.09
N LEU A 154 18.85 0.30 -2.04
CA LEU A 154 19.69 1.22 -2.81
C LEU A 154 19.57 2.68 -2.32
N GLN A 155 18.78 2.93 -1.27
CA GLN A 155 18.46 4.28 -0.79
C GLN A 155 19.68 5.14 -0.41
N ARG A 156 20.81 4.51 -0.09
CA ARG A 156 22.08 5.19 0.26
C ARG A 156 22.96 5.46 -0.97
N GLU A 157 22.67 4.83 -2.10
CA GLU A 157 23.43 4.99 -3.35
C GLU A 157 22.85 6.14 -4.18
N PHE A 158 23.33 7.37 -3.92
CA PHE A 158 22.73 8.59 -4.47
C PHE A 158 22.58 8.55 -6.00
N THR A 159 23.64 8.18 -6.73
CA THR A 159 23.63 8.16 -8.20
C THR A 159 22.61 7.15 -8.74
N ILE A 160 22.56 5.96 -8.17
CA ILE A 160 21.60 4.91 -8.53
C ILE A 160 20.17 5.37 -8.20
N ALA A 161 19.95 5.93 -7.00
CA ALA A 161 18.66 6.45 -6.57
C ALA A 161 18.15 7.55 -7.52
N GLN A 162 19.00 8.47 -7.98
CA GLN A 162 18.59 9.49 -8.95
C GLN A 162 18.13 8.88 -10.29
N LYS A 163 18.84 7.86 -10.79
CA LYS A 163 18.42 7.15 -12.00
C LYS A 163 17.07 6.45 -11.83
N LEU A 164 16.82 5.85 -10.66
CA LEU A 164 15.53 5.23 -10.34
C LEU A 164 14.36 6.24 -10.32
N ARG A 165 14.61 7.53 -10.03
CA ARG A 165 13.59 8.60 -10.17
C ARG A 165 13.24 8.86 -11.63
N GLY A 166 14.15 8.60 -12.56
CA GLY A 166 13.93 8.77 -13.99
C GLY A 166 13.05 7.68 -14.62
N ILE A 167 12.82 6.55 -13.93
CA ILE A 167 12.12 5.40 -14.50
C ILE A 167 10.62 5.47 -14.16
N GLY A 168 9.76 5.42 -15.18
CA GLY A 168 8.31 5.42 -15.03
C GLY A 168 7.73 6.75 -14.53
N THR A 169 6.48 6.71 -14.09
CA THR A 169 5.71 7.86 -13.59
C THR A 169 5.06 7.53 -12.25
N PRO A 170 4.84 8.52 -11.35
CA PRO A 170 4.12 8.26 -10.11
C PRO A 170 2.65 7.96 -10.41
N LEU A 171 2.12 6.91 -9.81
CA LEU A 171 0.76 6.42 -10.03
C LEU A 171 0.08 6.13 -8.69
N LEU A 172 -1.20 6.53 -8.63
CA LEU A 172 -2.16 6.12 -7.62
C LEU A 172 -3.20 5.22 -8.28
N ILE A 173 -3.26 3.96 -7.87
CA ILE A 173 -4.17 2.97 -8.43
C ILE A 173 -5.22 2.63 -7.37
N SER A 174 -6.50 2.86 -7.68
CA SER A 174 -7.59 2.78 -6.71
C SER A 174 -8.69 1.74 -7.05
N PRO A 175 -8.38 0.43 -7.02
CA PRO A 175 -9.36 -0.59 -7.35
C PRO A 175 -10.33 -0.87 -6.18
N PRO A 176 -11.57 -1.29 -6.46
CA PRO A 176 -12.45 -1.86 -5.45
C PRO A 176 -11.97 -3.28 -5.07
N LEU A 177 -11.61 -3.48 -3.81
CA LEU A 177 -11.17 -4.76 -3.24
C LEU A 177 -12.38 -5.49 -2.63
N LYS A 178 -12.49 -6.80 -2.80
CA LYS A 178 -13.54 -7.60 -2.14
C LYS A 178 -13.23 -7.75 -0.65
N SER A 179 -14.20 -7.47 0.22
CA SER A 179 -14.14 -7.85 1.65
C SER A 179 -14.34 -9.36 1.83
N ARG A 180 -13.35 -10.16 1.43
CA ARG A 180 -13.19 -11.52 1.98
C ARG A 180 -11.98 -11.48 2.92
N PRO A 181 -11.75 -12.47 3.81
CA PRO A 181 -10.66 -12.40 4.78
C PRO A 181 -9.30 -12.60 4.08
N ALA A 182 -8.94 -11.69 3.19
CA ALA A 182 -7.57 -11.34 2.95
C ALA A 182 -7.12 -10.64 4.23
N ARG A 183 -6.05 -11.14 4.85
CA ARG A 183 -5.40 -10.42 5.94
C ARG A 183 -5.02 -9.05 5.42
N ILE A 184 -5.83 -8.04 5.76
CA ILE A 184 -5.50 -6.64 5.57
C ILE A 184 -4.51 -6.35 6.70
N THR A 185 -3.23 -6.45 6.40
CA THR A 185 -2.19 -6.01 7.33
C THR A 185 -2.22 -4.48 7.32
N ILE A 186 -2.83 -3.89 8.34
CA ILE A 186 -2.63 -2.47 8.63
C ILE A 186 -1.18 -2.36 9.08
N GLY A 187 -0.33 -1.77 8.23
CA GLY A 187 1.04 -1.47 8.60
C GLY A 187 1.01 -0.51 9.78
N LYS A 188 1.52 -0.94 10.94
CA LYS A 188 1.86 -0.02 12.02
C LYS A 188 3.03 0.83 11.53
N ASN A 189 2.85 2.14 11.50
CA ASN A 189 3.96 3.10 11.40
C ASN A 189 4.82 3.02 12.65
#